data_AF-A0A3C0Z665-F1
#
_entry.id   AF-A0A3C0Z665-F1
#
_cell.length_a   1.000
_cell.length_b   1.000
_cell.length_c   1.000
_cell.angle_alpha   90.00
_cell.angle_beta   90.00
_cell.angle_gamma   90.00
#
_symmetry.space_group_name_H-M   'P 1'
#
loop_
_entity.id
_entity.type
_entity.pdbx_description
1 polymer ?
#
loop_
_entity_poly.entity_id
_entity_poly.type
_entity_poly.pdbx_seq_one_letter_code
_entity_poly.pdbx_strand_id
1 'polypeptide(L)' 'HLAKAIKEVLENAEQQILKEHPEIINGEIRDFMKVHNKNAKVDGKGHEILQTKISGRTTYYTEQQKVFE' A
#
# COMPACT_ATOMS: atom_id res chain seq x y z
N HIS A 1 15.96 5.24 -5.94
CA HIS A 1 14.71 5.84 -5.42
C HIS A 1 13.73 4.75 -4.96
N LEU A 2 13.38 3.79 -5.82
CA LEU A 2 12.45 2.70 -5.49
C LEU A 2 12.91 1.79 -4.33
N ALA A 3 14.16 1.33 -4.32
CA ALA A 3 14.67 0.46 -3.25
C ALA A 3 14.53 1.08 -1.85
N LYS A 4 14.75 2.40 -1.74
CA LYS A 4 14.52 3.16 -0.50
C LYS A 4 13.03 3.19 -0.12
N ALA A 5 12.15 3.48 -1.08
CA ALA A 5 10.71 3.46 -0.85
C ALA A 5 10.18 2.07 -0.43
N ILE A 6 10.70 0.99 -1.03
CA ILE A 6 10.37 -0.38 -0.63
C ILE A 6 10.77 -0.60 0.84
N LYS A 7 12.00 -0.24 1.20
CA LYS A 7 12.49 -0.37 2.59
C LYS A 7 11.60 0.40 3.57
N GLU A 8 11.31 1.67 3.26
CA GLU A 8 10.47 2.52 4.11
C GLU A 8 9.05 1.96 4.29
N VAL A 9 8.44 1.42 3.22
CA VAL A 9 7.11 0.80 3.29
C VAL A 9 7.13 -0.45 4.17
N LEU A 10 8.14 -1.30 4.03
CA LEU A 10 8.26 -2.55 4.81
C LEU A 10 8.50 -2.25 6.30
N GLU A 11 9.44 -1.36 6.62
CA GLU A 11 9.74 -0.97 8.00
C GLU A 11 8.52 -0.29 8.65
N ASN A 12 7.83 0.59 7.92
CA ASN A 12 6.64 1.26 8.45
C ASN A 12 5.46 0.29 8.68
N ALA A 13 5.27 -0.69 7.79
CA ALA A 13 4.26 -1.73 7.97
C ALA A 13 4.54 -2.59 9.21
N GLU A 14 5.79 -3.02 9.41
CA GLU A 14 6.20 -3.78 10.59
C GLU A 14 5.87 -3.03 11.89
N GLN A 15 6.23 -1.74 11.96
CA GLN A 15 5.95 -0.91 13.14
C GLN A 15 4.45 -0.72 13.39
N GLN A 16 3.64 -0.54 12.35
CA GLN A 16 2.19 -0.40 12.50
C GLN A 16 1.55 -1.70 12.97
N ILE A 17 1.93 -2.84 12.38
CA ILE A 17 1.40 -4.16 12.75
C ILE A 17 1.72 -4.47 14.22
N LEU A 18 2.97 -4.28 14.66
CA LEU A 18 3.36 -4.55 16.05
C LEU A 18 2.64 -3.64 17.05
N LYS A 19 2.33 -2.40 16.65
CA LYS A 19 1.61 -1.44 17.49
C LYS A 19 0.12 -1.75 17.62
N GLU A 20 -0.54 -2.09 16.50
CA GLU A 20 -1.99 -2.28 16.45
C GLU A 20 -2.41 -3.72 16.80
N HIS A 21 -1.53 -4.69 16.51
CA HIS A 21 -1.77 -6.12 16.71
C HIS A 21 -0.56 -6.80 17.38
N PRO A 22 -0.20 -6.43 18.63
CA PRO A 22 1.02 -6.91 19.28
C PRO A 22 1.11 -8.43 19.49
N GLU A 23 -0.03 -9.13 19.53
CA GLU A 23 -0.09 -10.58 19.71
C GLU A 23 -0.24 -11.36 18.40
N ILE A 24 -0.17 -10.69 17.24
CA ILE A 24 -0.32 -11.36 15.96
C ILE A 24 0.86 -12.28 15.67
N ILE A 25 0.57 -13.56 15.45
CA ILE A 25 1.58 -14.57 15.11
C ILE A 25 1.47 -14.96 13.63
N ASN A 26 0.28 -14.81 13.04
CA ASN A 26 0.00 -15.06 11.63
C ASN A 26 -1.23 -14.26 11.15
N GLY A 27 -1.42 -14.18 9.84
CA GLY A 27 -2.54 -13.49 9.20
C GLY A 27 -2.10 -12.40 8.23
N GLU A 28 -3.08 -11.75 7.61
CA GLU A 28 -2.86 -10.63 6.70
C GLU A 28 -3.58 -9.39 7.24
N ILE A 29 -2.81 -8.35 7.57
CA ILE A 29 -3.33 -7.04 7.98
C ILE A 29 -3.18 -6.09 6.80
N ARG A 30 -4.29 -5.45 6.40
CA ARG A 30 -4.34 -4.55 5.24
C ARG A 30 -4.64 -3.10 5.62
N ASP A 31 -4.88 -2.83 6.89
CA ASP A 31 -5.46 -1.58 7.37
C ASP A 31 -4.54 -0.38 7.13
N PHE A 32 -3.23 -0.63 7.03
CA PHE A 32 -2.20 0.39 6.73
C PHE A 32 -1.95 0.61 5.23
N MET A 33 -2.63 -0.11 4.34
CA MET A 33 -2.47 0.04 2.89
C MET A 33 -3.08 1.34 2.40
N LYS A 34 -2.27 2.18 1.75
CA LYS A 34 -2.69 3.53 1.34
C LYS A 34 -3.57 3.57 0.08
N VAL A 35 -3.33 2.65 -0.85
CA VAL A 35 -4.01 2.62 -2.16
C VAL A 35 -4.53 1.22 -2.54
N HIS A 36 -3.96 0.16 -1.95
CA HIS A 36 -4.29 -1.22 -2.28
C HIS A 36 -5.59 -1.65 -1.58
N ASN A 37 -6.71 -1.11 -2.02
CA ASN A 37 -8.03 -1.43 -1.50
C ASN A 37 -9.06 -1.40 -2.64
N LYS A 38 -9.66 -2.57 -2.93
CA LYS A 38 -10.64 -2.74 -4.02
C LYS A 38 -11.87 -1.83 -3.91
N ASN A 39 -12.23 -1.42 -2.69
CA ASN A 39 -13.42 -0.63 -2.41
C ASN A 39 -13.10 0.87 -2.28
N ALA A 40 -11.83 1.24 -2.15
CA ALA A 40 -11.41 2.63 -2.00
C ALA A 40 -11.36 3.33 -3.36
N LYS A 41 -12.01 4.48 -3.47
CA LYS A 41 -11.96 5.35 -4.65
C LYS A 41 -10.96 6.49 -4.53
N VAL A 42 -10.62 6.86 -3.30
CA VAL A 42 -9.66 7.93 -2.98
C VAL A 42 -8.70 7.48 -1.89
N ASP A 43 -7.48 8.02 -1.91
CA ASP A 43 -6.49 7.81 -0.86
C ASP A 43 -6.77 8.67 0.38
N GLY A 44 -5.95 8.52 1.43
CA GLY A 44 -6.06 9.30 2.66
C GLY A 44 -5.79 10.81 2.51
N LYS A 45 -5.46 11.28 1.30
CA LYS A 45 -5.26 12.69 0.95
C LYS A 45 -6.31 13.19 -0.05
N GLY A 46 -7.27 12.35 -0.44
CA GLY A 46 -8.33 12.70 -1.39
C GLY A 46 -7.95 12.55 -2.86
N HIS A 47 -6.78 12.00 -3.19
CA HIS A 47 -6.43 11.71 -4.59
C HIS A 47 -7.18 10.47 -5.07
N GLU A 48 -7.61 10.48 -6.34
CA GLU A 48 -8.25 9.32 -6.96
C GLU A 48 -7.30 8.11 -7.03
N ILE A 49 -7.84 6.94 -6.67
CA ILE A 49 -7.16 5.65 -6.81
C ILE A 49 -7.60 5.02 -8.14
N LEU A 50 -6.65 4.93 -9.06
CA LEU A 50 -6.79 4.28 -10.35
C LEU A 50 -6.46 2.78 -10.24
N GLN A 51 -7.07 2.00 -11.11
CA GLN A 51 -6.89 0.55 -11.17
C GLN A 51 -6.59 0.11 -12.60
N THR A 52 -5.59 -0.74 -12.77
CA THR A 52 -5.26 -1.36 -14.06
C THR A 52 -4.92 -2.84 -13.88
N LYS A 53 -4.97 -3.63 -14.95
CA LYS A 53 -4.51 -5.02 -14.94
C LYS A 53 -3.13 -5.12 -15.58
N ILE A 54 -2.14 -5.53 -14.80
CA ILE A 54 -0.77 -5.81 -15.28
C ILE A 54 -0.51 -7.29 -15.07
N SER A 55 -0.21 -8.01 -16.16
CA SER A 55 0.06 -9.47 -16.12
C SER A 55 -1.00 -10.27 -15.35
N GLY A 56 -2.27 -9.90 -15.53
CA GLY A 56 -3.41 -10.56 -14.87
C GLY A 56 -3.67 -10.16 -13.42
N ARG A 57 -2.85 -9.31 -12.81
CA ARG A 57 -3.03 -8.80 -11.44
C ARG A 57 -3.56 -7.37 -11.46
N THR A 58 -4.47 -7.05 -10.54
CA THR A 58 -4.94 -5.67 -10.34
C THR A 58 -3.86 -4.86 -9.64
N THR A 59 -3.48 -3.75 -10.25
CA THR A 59 -2.54 -2.77 -9.72
C THR A 59 -3.29 -1.49 -9.38
N TYR A 60 -3.10 -1.00 -8.16
CA TYR A 60 -3.73 0.20 -7.62
C TYR A 60 -2.69 1.31 -7.51
N TYR A 61 -3.02 2.52 -7.97
CA TYR A 61 -2.10 3.65 -7.92
C TYR A 61 -2.84 5.00 -7.96
N THR A 62 -2.16 6.08 -7.59
CA THR A 62 -2.64 7.46 -7.84
C THR A 62 -1.81 8.11 -8.94
N GLU A 63 -2.35 9.14 -9.59
CA GLU A 63 -1.61 9.91 -10.62
C GLU A 63 -0.32 10.56 -10.10
N GLN A 64 -0.22 10.76 -8.78
CA GLN A 64 0.96 11.32 -8.13
C GLN A 64 2.13 10.33 -8.06
N GLN A 65 1.89 9.02 -8.21
CA GLN A 65 2.95 8.02 -8.19
C GLN A 65 3.76 8.10 -9.48
N LYS A 66 4.99 8.59 -9.37
CA LYS A 66 5.94 8.62 -10.49
C LYS A 66 6.35 7.19 -10.85
N VAL A 67 6.20 6.85 -12.12
CA VAL A 67 6.87 5.68 -12.70
C VAL A 67 8.36 6.02 -12.74
N PHE A 68 9.17 5.27 -11.98
CA PHE A 68 10.62 5.38 -12.07
C PHE A 68 11.09 4.33 -13.09
N GLU A 69 11.75 4.79 -14.15
CA GLU A 69 12.56 3.94 -15.04
C GLU A 69 13.78 3.37 -14.30
#